data_AF-A0AA88RML3-F1
#
_entry.id   AF-A0AA88RML3-F1
#
_cell.length_a   1.000
_cell.length_b   1.000
_cell.length_c   1.000
_cell.angle_alpha   90.00
_cell.angle_beta   90.00
_cell.angle_gamma   90.00
#
_symmetry.space_group_name_H-M   'P 1'
#
loop_
_entity.id
_entity.type
_entity.pdbx_description
1 polymer ?
#
loop_
_entity_poly.entity_id
_entity_poly.type
_entity_poly.pdbx_seq_one_letter_code
_entity_poly.pdbx_strand_id
1 'polypeptide(L)'
;MANCLRRFGRLGLISKAKNGKRELYSTTSVSPASGDNTSSTKSINLFTAVNQALHIALDSDPRSYVFGEDVGFGGVFRCTTGLADRFGKQRVFNTPLCEQGIVGFAIGLAAMDNRAIAEIQFVDYIYPAFDQAGDIPIVNEAAKFRYRSGNQFNCGGLTIRAPYGAVGHGGHYHSQSPEAFFCHVPGIKVVIPRSPRQAKGLLLSCIRDPNPVVFFEPKWLYRLAVEEVPENDYMLPLSEAEVIREGSDITLVGWGAQLSIMAEACVEAEKDGISCELIDLRTLLPWDKETVEASVKKTGRLLISHEAPVTGGFGAEISASIVERCFLRLEAPVARVCGLDTPFPLVFEPFYMPTKNKILDAIKATVSY
;
A
#
# COMPACT_ATOMS: atom_id res chain seq x y z
N MET A 1 -19.11 22.76 -32.78
CA MET A 1 -20.02 21.65 -33.11
C MET A 1 -20.99 21.41 -31.97
N ALA A 2 -21.92 22.33 -31.79
CA ALA A 2 -23.07 22.19 -30.90
C ALA A 2 -24.29 22.07 -31.81
N ASN A 3 -24.93 20.89 -31.83
CA ASN A 3 -26.31 20.60 -32.24
C ASN A 3 -26.50 19.13 -32.67
N CYS A 4 -26.29 18.18 -31.75
CA CYS A 4 -26.73 16.79 -31.98
C CYS A 4 -27.11 16.06 -30.68
N LEU A 5 -27.92 16.69 -29.82
CA LEU A 5 -28.39 16.07 -28.55
C LEU A 5 -29.85 16.44 -28.20
N ARG A 6 -30.73 16.52 -29.19
CA ARG A 6 -32.18 16.64 -28.98
C ARG A 6 -32.95 15.69 -29.87
N ARG A 7 -33.00 14.42 -29.47
CA ARG A 7 -34.09 13.48 -29.77
C ARG A 7 -33.75 12.16 -29.11
N PHE A 8 -34.37 11.90 -27.97
CA PHE A 8 -34.89 10.59 -27.50
C PHE A 8 -35.27 10.77 -26.03
N GLY A 9 -36.40 11.45 -25.83
CA GLY A 9 -37.11 11.46 -24.57
C GLY A 9 -38.42 10.70 -24.74
N ARG A 10 -38.74 9.88 -23.73
CA ARG A 10 -39.98 9.13 -23.47
C ARG A 10 -40.02 7.69 -23.96
N LEU A 11 -39.68 6.77 -23.05
CA LEU A 11 -40.53 5.63 -22.70
C LEU A 11 -40.16 5.10 -21.31
N GLY A 12 -41.17 4.99 -20.43
CA GLY A 12 -41.21 4.04 -19.33
C GLY A 12 -40.58 4.41 -17.98
N LEU A 13 -41.33 5.14 -17.14
CA LEU A 13 -41.14 5.16 -15.69
C LEU A 13 -41.72 3.86 -15.08
N ILE A 14 -40.88 3.01 -14.47
CA ILE A 14 -41.29 2.04 -13.44
C ILE A 14 -40.27 2.02 -12.29
N SER A 15 -40.67 2.69 -11.21
CA SER A 15 -40.52 2.41 -9.77
C SER A 15 -39.39 1.49 -9.22
N LYS A 16 -38.59 2.11 -8.32
CA LYS A 16 -38.03 1.64 -7.02
C LYS A 16 -37.04 0.47 -7.00
N ALA A 17 -35.80 0.78 -6.61
CA ALA A 17 -35.03 -0.03 -5.65
C ALA A 17 -34.22 0.90 -4.73
N LYS A 18 -34.33 0.65 -3.42
CA LYS A 18 -33.74 1.41 -2.31
C LYS A 18 -32.23 1.16 -2.20
N ASN A 19 -31.55 2.19 -1.70
CA ASN A 19 -30.17 2.23 -1.20
C ASN A 19 -29.65 0.88 -0.66
N GLY A 20 -28.70 0.27 -1.38
CA GLY A 20 -27.76 -0.69 -0.83
C GLY A 20 -26.44 0.01 -0.56
N LYS A 21 -26.17 0.40 0.69
CA LYS A 21 -24.81 0.73 1.13
C LYS A 21 -24.03 -0.59 1.13
N ARG A 22 -22.97 -0.70 0.33
CA ARG A 22 -21.92 -1.70 0.54
C ARG A 22 -21.13 -1.27 1.77
N GLU A 23 -21.45 -1.82 2.94
CA GLU A 23 -20.55 -1.76 4.09
C GLU A 23 -19.39 -2.72 3.81
N LEU A 24 -18.20 -2.16 3.56
CA LEU A 24 -16.98 -2.92 3.69
C LEU A 24 -16.76 -3.20 5.19
N TYR A 25 -16.52 -4.47 5.49
CA TYR A 25 -16.28 -5.08 6.80
C TYR A 25 -15.85 -4.11 7.92
N SER A 26 -16.79 -3.86 8.84
CA SER A 26 -16.51 -3.34 10.18
C SER A 26 -15.81 -4.43 10.99
N THR A 27 -14.57 -4.18 11.41
CA THR A 27 -13.80 -5.10 12.26
C THR A 27 -14.38 -5.16 13.66
N THR A 28 -14.54 -6.37 14.18
CA THR A 28 -14.97 -6.72 15.53
C THR A 28 -14.16 -5.99 16.60
N SER A 29 -14.86 -5.44 17.60
CA SER A 29 -14.30 -4.70 18.73
C SER A 29 -13.43 -5.60 19.62
N VAL A 30 -12.16 -5.25 19.76
CA VAL A 30 -11.29 -5.73 20.86
C VAL A 30 -11.72 -5.02 22.14
N SER A 31 -12.02 -5.78 23.20
CA SER A 31 -12.30 -5.23 24.53
C SER A 31 -11.04 -4.60 25.11
N PRO A 32 -11.05 -3.32 25.53
CA PRO A 32 -9.88 -2.73 26.15
C PRO A 32 -9.78 -3.16 27.62
N ALA A 33 -8.63 -3.71 27.99
CA ALA A 33 -8.18 -3.74 29.37
C ALA A 33 -8.08 -2.29 29.88
N SER A 34 -8.50 -2.10 31.13
CA SER A 34 -8.65 -0.83 31.82
C SER A 34 -7.42 0.10 31.75
N GLY A 35 -7.61 1.25 31.13
CA GLY A 35 -6.70 2.39 31.13
C GLY A 35 -7.41 3.58 30.47
N ASP A 36 -7.75 4.58 31.27
CA ASP A 36 -8.57 5.74 30.90
C ASP A 36 -7.79 6.66 29.94
N ASN A 37 -8.10 6.57 28.63
CA ASN A 37 -7.79 7.58 27.62
C ASN A 37 -8.60 7.27 26.36
N THR A 38 -9.86 7.74 26.29
CA THR A 38 -10.66 7.64 25.07
C THR A 38 -10.10 8.60 24.02
N SER A 39 -9.12 8.13 23.23
CA SER A 39 -8.61 8.85 22.08
C SER A 39 -9.77 9.21 21.14
N SER A 40 -9.98 10.49 20.86
CA SER A 40 -11.01 10.89 19.89
C SER A 40 -10.69 10.29 18.53
N THR A 41 -11.65 9.59 17.93
CA THR A 41 -11.57 9.09 16.55
C THR A 41 -12.41 9.96 15.63
N LYS A 42 -12.03 10.02 14.35
CA LYS A 42 -12.83 10.64 13.30
C LYS A 42 -12.95 9.71 12.11
N SER A 43 -14.16 9.65 11.56
CA SER A 43 -14.43 9.03 10.26
C SER A 43 -13.76 9.82 9.15
N ILE A 44 -12.66 9.30 8.61
CA ILE A 44 -11.88 9.96 7.55
C ILE A 44 -11.46 8.97 6.47
N ASN A 45 -11.17 9.50 5.29
CA ASN A 45 -10.64 8.72 4.17
C ASN A 45 -9.11 8.64 4.19
N LEU A 46 -8.54 7.84 3.27
CA LEU A 46 -7.10 7.53 3.29
C LEU A 46 -6.23 8.76 3.01
N PHE A 47 -6.59 9.63 2.06
CA PHE A 47 -5.78 10.83 1.80
C PHE A 47 -5.82 11.80 3.01
N THR A 48 -6.96 11.90 3.70
CA THR A 48 -7.08 12.70 4.93
C THR A 48 -6.26 12.08 6.06
N ALA A 49 -6.20 10.76 6.18
CA ALA A 49 -5.36 10.09 7.18
C ALA A 49 -3.86 10.29 6.92
N VAL A 50 -3.43 10.25 5.65
CA VAL A 50 -2.08 10.63 5.23
C VAL A 50 -1.80 12.09 5.60
N ASN A 51 -2.72 13.00 5.29
CA ASN A 51 -2.60 14.42 5.66
C ASN A 51 -2.46 14.63 7.18
N GLN A 52 -3.25 13.91 7.99
CA GLN A 52 -3.13 13.94 9.45
C GLN A 52 -1.77 13.43 9.93
N ALA A 53 -1.24 12.35 9.35
CA ALA A 53 0.09 11.85 9.67
C ALA A 53 1.18 12.89 9.36
N LEU A 54 1.10 13.58 8.21
CA LEU A 54 2.03 14.63 7.83
C LEU A 54 1.93 15.86 8.76
N HIS A 55 0.71 16.23 9.17
CA HIS A 55 0.51 17.27 10.17
C HIS A 55 1.20 16.90 11.49
N ILE A 56 1.02 15.68 11.99
CA ILE A 56 1.65 15.21 13.23
C ILE A 56 3.18 15.19 13.09
N ALA A 57 3.71 14.72 11.97
CA ALA A 57 5.15 14.66 11.73
C ALA A 57 5.82 16.05 11.68
N LEU A 58 5.16 17.03 11.06
CA LEU A 58 5.66 18.42 10.99
C LEU A 58 5.53 19.15 12.33
N ASP A 59 4.49 18.86 13.10
CA ASP A 59 4.24 19.47 14.42
C ASP A 59 5.19 18.90 15.50
N SER A 60 5.43 17.59 15.47
CA SER A 60 6.22 16.89 16.50
C SER A 60 7.74 16.96 16.32
N ASP A 61 8.25 17.10 15.09
CA ASP A 61 9.69 17.25 14.84
C ASP A 61 9.94 18.48 13.95
N PRO A 62 10.63 19.54 14.44
CA PRO A 62 10.93 20.74 13.65
C PRO A 62 11.87 20.44 12.46
N ARG A 63 12.54 19.29 12.45
CA ARG A 63 13.41 18.83 11.36
C ARG A 63 12.66 18.06 10.28
N SER A 64 11.33 17.99 10.33
CA SER A 64 10.52 17.38 9.26
C SER A 64 10.29 18.34 8.09
N TYR A 65 10.43 17.82 6.88
CA TYR A 65 10.20 18.55 5.63
C TYR A 65 9.35 17.70 4.68
N VAL A 66 8.39 18.33 4.01
CA VAL A 66 7.56 17.71 2.97
C VAL A 66 7.83 18.43 1.66
N PHE A 67 8.26 17.71 0.64
CA PHE A 67 8.58 18.32 -0.66
C PHE A 67 8.35 17.34 -1.80
N GLY A 68 8.15 17.90 -2.98
CA GLY A 68 7.87 17.16 -4.21
C GLY A 68 7.18 18.07 -5.22
N GLU A 69 6.70 17.50 -6.31
CA GLU A 69 5.93 18.25 -7.30
C GLU A 69 4.55 18.59 -6.75
N ASP A 70 4.15 19.86 -6.87
CA ASP A 70 2.79 20.32 -6.55
C ASP A 70 2.31 20.19 -5.09
N VAL A 71 3.18 19.77 -4.16
CA VAL A 71 2.81 19.57 -2.75
C VAL A 71 2.42 20.86 -2.02
N GLY A 72 2.91 22.02 -2.48
CA GLY A 72 2.76 23.31 -1.81
C GLY A 72 1.32 23.84 -1.78
N PHE A 73 0.50 23.54 -2.80
CA PHE A 73 -0.92 23.91 -2.80
C PHE A 73 -1.83 22.81 -2.22
N GLY A 74 -1.27 21.63 -1.94
CA GLY A 74 -1.98 20.50 -1.38
C GLY A 74 -1.77 19.16 -2.09
N GLY A 75 -1.03 19.14 -3.20
CA GLY A 75 -0.78 17.96 -4.01
C GLY A 75 -1.98 17.58 -4.88
N VAL A 76 -1.72 16.86 -5.97
CA VAL A 76 -2.77 16.44 -6.93
C VAL A 76 -3.83 15.52 -6.31
N PHE A 77 -3.46 14.78 -5.26
CA PHE A 77 -4.35 13.92 -4.47
C PHE A 77 -4.84 14.55 -3.16
N ARG A 78 -4.52 15.82 -2.88
CA ARG A 78 -4.88 16.58 -1.67
C ARG A 78 -4.22 16.10 -0.36
N CYS A 79 -3.23 15.21 -0.43
CA CYS A 79 -2.56 14.66 0.75
C CYS A 79 -1.81 15.71 1.57
N THR A 80 -1.38 16.83 0.98
CA THR A 80 -0.60 17.89 1.66
C THR A 80 -1.38 19.18 1.86
N THR A 81 -2.71 19.14 1.68
CA THR A 81 -3.58 20.33 1.81
C THR A 81 -3.40 21.01 3.16
N GLY A 82 -3.22 22.33 3.17
CA GLY A 82 -3.10 23.15 4.39
C GLY A 82 -1.77 23.02 5.14
N LEU A 83 -0.85 22.14 4.74
CA LEU A 83 0.44 21.98 5.40
C LEU A 83 1.33 23.22 5.23
N ALA A 84 1.43 23.75 4.00
CA ALA A 84 2.26 24.93 3.72
C ALA A 84 1.74 26.20 4.42
N ASP A 85 0.42 26.35 4.54
CA ASP A 85 -0.19 27.48 5.26
C ASP A 85 0.10 27.43 6.76
N ARG A 86 0.09 26.22 7.36
CA ARG A 86 0.33 26.03 8.79
C ARG A 86 1.81 26.05 9.17
N PHE A 87 2.67 25.37 8.40
CA PHE A 87 4.08 25.15 8.77
C PHE A 87 5.08 26.00 7.96
N GLY A 88 4.58 26.78 7.00
CA GLY A 88 5.37 27.69 6.18
C GLY A 88 6.03 27.02 4.97
N LYS A 89 6.27 27.83 3.94
CA LYS A 89 6.87 27.42 2.66
C LYS A 89 8.34 26.97 2.76
N GLN A 90 8.97 27.09 3.93
CA GLN A 90 10.34 26.60 4.16
C GLN A 90 10.36 25.11 4.52
N ARG A 91 9.26 24.58 5.04
CA ARG A 91 9.13 23.17 5.45
C ARG A 91 8.23 22.35 4.52
N VAL A 92 7.37 23.03 3.76
CA VAL A 92 6.48 22.41 2.78
C VAL A 92 6.59 23.17 1.46
N PHE A 93 7.26 22.59 0.46
CA PHE A 93 7.62 23.31 -0.76
C PHE A 93 7.65 22.45 -2.02
N ASN A 94 7.42 23.11 -3.16
CA ASN A 94 7.51 22.48 -4.47
C ASN A 94 8.97 22.32 -4.90
N THR A 95 9.27 21.22 -5.56
CA THR A 95 10.52 21.00 -6.29
C THR A 95 10.35 21.29 -7.78
N PRO A 96 11.44 21.45 -8.55
CA PRO A 96 11.39 21.26 -10.00
C PRO A 96 10.86 19.87 -10.36
N LEU A 97 10.33 19.74 -11.59
CA LEU A 97 9.78 18.50 -12.12
C LEU A 97 10.94 17.56 -12.52
N CYS A 98 11.45 16.79 -11.56
CA CYS A 98 12.65 15.97 -11.70
C CYS A 98 12.78 14.98 -10.52
N GLU A 99 12.27 13.77 -10.67
CA GLU A 99 12.15 12.78 -9.59
C GLU A 99 13.52 12.33 -9.04
N GLN A 100 14.53 12.19 -9.91
CA GLN A 100 15.91 11.91 -9.48
C GLN A 100 16.45 13.03 -8.58
N GLY A 101 16.11 14.28 -8.90
CA GLY A 101 16.50 15.46 -8.11
C GLY A 101 15.78 15.50 -6.77
N ILE A 102 14.49 15.16 -6.75
CA ILE A 102 13.70 15.04 -5.51
C ILE A 102 14.35 14.04 -4.55
N VAL A 103 14.65 12.83 -5.02
CA VAL A 103 15.22 11.78 -4.17
C VAL A 103 16.66 12.12 -3.77
N GLY A 104 17.50 12.61 -4.69
CA GLY A 104 18.86 13.03 -4.37
C GLY A 104 18.90 14.13 -3.30
N PHE A 105 18.03 15.12 -3.43
CA PHE A 105 17.84 16.18 -2.42
C PHE A 105 17.38 15.60 -1.08
N ALA A 106 16.43 14.66 -1.10
CA ALA A 106 15.92 14.01 0.10
C ALA A 106 17.01 13.22 0.87
N ILE A 107 17.87 12.50 0.15
CA ILE A 107 19.02 11.78 0.72
C ILE A 107 19.96 12.76 1.41
N GLY A 108 20.32 13.86 0.74
CA GLY A 108 21.19 14.89 1.32
C GLY A 108 20.58 15.53 2.57
N LEU A 109 19.27 15.83 2.54
CA LEU A 109 18.55 16.40 3.67
C LEU A 109 18.51 15.45 4.87
N ALA A 110 18.22 14.17 4.63
CA ALA A 110 18.22 13.12 5.65
C ALA A 110 19.62 12.84 6.21
N ALA A 111 20.67 12.95 5.37
CA ALA A 111 22.06 12.84 5.82
C ALA A 111 22.50 13.95 6.78
N MET A 112 21.75 15.06 6.82
CA MET A 112 21.89 16.14 7.80
C MET A 112 20.96 15.97 9.03
N ASP A 113 20.52 14.74 9.32
CA ASP A 113 19.67 14.38 10.48
C ASP A 113 18.27 15.03 10.47
N ASN A 114 17.74 15.28 9.28
CA ASN A 114 16.36 15.75 9.08
C ASN A 114 15.41 14.61 8.69
N ARG A 115 14.10 14.81 8.90
CA ARG A 115 13.06 13.91 8.39
C ARG A 115 12.62 14.39 7.01
N ALA A 116 13.17 13.76 5.97
CA ALA A 116 12.91 14.12 4.59
C ALA A 116 11.73 13.30 4.04
N ILE A 117 10.57 13.92 3.91
CA ILE A 117 9.33 13.29 3.44
C ILE A 117 9.11 13.71 1.97
N ALA A 118 9.67 12.94 1.06
CA ALA A 118 9.61 13.20 -0.37
C ALA A 118 8.34 12.60 -0.99
N GLU A 119 7.62 13.36 -1.81
CA GLU A 119 6.52 12.86 -2.64
C GLU A 119 7.00 12.64 -4.08
N ILE A 120 6.79 11.43 -4.60
CA ILE A 120 6.81 11.13 -6.04
C ILE A 120 5.36 11.08 -6.51
N GLN A 121 5.01 11.87 -7.52
CA GLN A 121 3.61 12.18 -7.83
C GLN A 121 2.79 10.94 -8.23
N PHE A 122 3.40 9.97 -8.92
CA PHE A 122 2.87 8.62 -9.13
C PHE A 122 4.01 7.63 -9.04
N VAL A 123 3.76 6.43 -8.51
CA VAL A 123 4.79 5.39 -8.46
C VAL A 123 5.29 5.01 -9.87
N ASP A 124 4.46 5.18 -10.89
CA ASP A 124 4.79 5.01 -12.29
C ASP A 124 5.95 5.93 -12.76
N TYR A 125 6.15 7.07 -12.09
CA TYR A 125 7.23 8.04 -12.35
C TYR A 125 8.40 7.86 -11.38
N ILE A 126 8.39 6.80 -10.57
CA ILE A 126 9.53 6.48 -9.73
C ILE A 126 10.70 5.94 -10.55
N TYR A 127 10.49 5.51 -11.82
CA TYR A 127 11.56 4.94 -12.64
C TYR A 127 12.67 5.92 -13.01
N PRO A 128 12.41 7.20 -13.31
CA PRO A 128 13.45 8.22 -13.29
C PRO A 128 14.25 8.27 -11.95
N ALA A 129 13.62 7.95 -10.81
CA ALA A 129 14.30 7.78 -9.52
C ALA A 129 14.81 6.34 -9.23
N PHE A 130 14.47 5.38 -10.10
CA PHE A 130 14.93 3.97 -10.14
C PHE A 130 16.07 3.76 -11.17
N ASP A 131 16.27 4.81 -11.96
CA ASP A 131 17.19 5.17 -13.04
C ASP A 131 17.07 4.45 -14.40
N GLN A 132 16.63 5.24 -15.39
CA GLN A 132 16.90 5.00 -16.80
C GLN A 132 18.41 5.18 -17.04
N ALA A 133 19.11 4.05 -17.04
CA ALA A 133 20.47 3.88 -17.55
C ALA A 133 21.63 4.49 -16.72
N GLY A 134 21.82 3.97 -15.50
CA GLY A 134 23.17 3.79 -14.94
C GLY A 134 23.38 4.08 -13.45
N ASP A 135 22.68 5.03 -12.83
CA ASP A 135 23.03 5.55 -11.51
C ASP A 135 21.80 5.90 -10.64
N ILE A 136 21.52 5.02 -9.66
CA ILE A 136 20.22 4.90 -8.97
C ILE A 136 20.22 5.55 -7.57
N PRO A 137 19.51 6.66 -7.30
CA PRO A 137 19.52 7.29 -5.97
C PRO A 137 18.92 6.42 -4.86
N ILE A 138 17.86 5.65 -5.12
CA ILE A 138 17.27 4.80 -4.07
C ILE A 138 18.15 3.56 -3.81
N VAL A 139 18.57 2.89 -4.88
CA VAL A 139 19.24 1.58 -4.81
C VAL A 139 20.74 1.70 -4.52
N ASN A 140 21.46 2.59 -5.19
CA ASN A 140 22.90 2.71 -5.03
C ASN A 140 23.31 3.73 -3.96
N GLU A 141 22.48 4.76 -3.73
CA GLU A 141 22.78 5.76 -2.70
C GLU A 141 22.03 5.46 -1.39
N ALA A 142 20.70 5.62 -1.34
CA ALA A 142 19.94 5.55 -0.10
C ALA A 142 20.09 4.19 0.62
N ALA A 143 19.86 3.09 -0.08
CA ALA A 143 19.94 1.74 0.49
C ALA A 143 21.33 1.39 1.04
N LYS A 144 22.39 1.90 0.39
CA LYS A 144 23.78 1.59 0.74
C LYS A 144 24.42 2.64 1.63
N PHE A 145 23.77 3.78 1.89
CA PHE A 145 24.37 4.96 2.53
C PHE A 145 24.98 4.66 3.90
N ARG A 146 24.24 3.92 4.74
CA ARG A 146 24.69 3.49 6.07
C ARG A 146 25.79 2.43 5.99
N TYR A 147 25.62 1.46 5.09
CA TYR A 147 26.54 0.33 4.96
C TYR A 147 27.90 0.76 4.42
N ARG A 148 27.92 1.54 3.33
CA ARG A 148 29.15 1.98 2.65
C ARG A 148 30.04 2.90 3.50
N SER A 149 29.45 3.56 4.50
CA SER A 149 30.17 4.47 5.41
C SER A 149 30.60 3.80 6.71
N GLY A 150 30.32 2.51 6.92
CA GLY A 150 30.53 1.87 8.22
C GLY A 150 29.73 2.54 9.34
N ASN A 151 28.52 3.02 9.04
CA ASN A 151 27.64 3.77 9.93
C ASN A 151 28.15 5.16 10.38
N GLN A 152 29.18 5.71 9.74
CA GLN A 152 29.61 7.10 9.99
C GLN A 152 28.59 8.13 9.46
N PHE A 153 27.93 7.79 8.36
CA PHE A 153 26.85 8.58 7.77
C PHE A 153 25.65 7.70 7.46
N ASN A 154 24.45 8.25 7.53
CA ASN A 154 23.23 7.54 7.15
C ASN A 154 22.18 8.52 6.63
N CYS A 155 21.26 8.04 5.81
CA CYS A 155 20.07 8.80 5.40
C CYS A 155 18.80 8.21 6.06
N GLY A 156 18.91 7.82 7.33
CA GLY A 156 17.76 7.46 8.14
C GLY A 156 16.83 8.67 8.31
N GLY A 157 15.52 8.44 8.39
CA GLY A 157 14.53 9.53 8.36
C GLY A 157 14.15 10.01 6.95
N LEU A 158 14.65 9.36 5.90
CA LEU A 158 14.13 9.48 4.54
C LEU A 158 12.86 8.62 4.38
N THR A 159 11.74 9.25 4.03
CA THR A 159 10.51 8.57 3.61
C THR A 159 10.13 9.05 2.22
N ILE A 160 10.10 8.14 1.25
CA ILE A 160 9.61 8.39 -0.11
C ILE A 160 8.20 7.86 -0.18
N ARG A 161 7.22 8.73 -0.42
CA ARG A 161 5.82 8.36 -0.55
C ARG A 161 5.33 8.57 -1.98
N ALA A 162 4.54 7.61 -2.47
CA ALA A 162 4.03 7.65 -3.84
C ALA A 162 2.65 6.99 -3.97
N PRO A 163 1.72 7.57 -4.76
CA PRO A 163 0.47 6.91 -5.14
C PRO A 163 0.72 5.63 -5.95
N TYR A 164 0.09 4.53 -5.55
CA TYR A 164 0.36 3.16 -5.99
C TYR A 164 -0.91 2.43 -6.47
N GLY A 165 -0.74 1.45 -7.35
CA GLY A 165 -1.77 0.48 -7.72
C GLY A 165 -2.77 0.96 -8.77
N ALA A 166 -3.65 0.06 -9.20
CA ALA A 166 -4.67 0.31 -10.22
C ALA A 166 -5.68 1.40 -9.81
N VAL A 167 -6.36 1.99 -10.79
CA VAL A 167 -7.36 3.06 -10.54
C VAL A 167 -8.57 3.02 -11.49
N GLY A 168 -8.83 1.90 -12.15
CA GLY A 168 -9.96 1.70 -13.06
C GLY A 168 -9.74 2.21 -14.50
N HIS A 169 -8.90 3.23 -14.67
CA HIS A 169 -8.68 3.90 -15.95
C HIS A 169 -7.29 4.57 -16.04
N GLY A 170 -6.30 4.05 -15.30
CA GLY A 170 -4.96 4.67 -15.23
C GLY A 170 -4.05 4.36 -16.43
N GLY A 171 -4.35 3.28 -17.17
CA GLY A 171 -3.52 2.82 -18.28
C GLY A 171 -2.09 2.48 -17.84
N HIS A 172 -1.12 2.67 -18.74
CA HIS A 172 0.27 2.24 -18.51
C HIS A 172 1.00 3.00 -17.40
N TYR A 173 0.63 4.26 -17.13
CA TYR A 173 1.46 5.18 -16.33
C TYR A 173 0.74 5.79 -15.12
N HIS A 174 -0.40 5.24 -14.71
CA HIS A 174 -1.05 5.62 -13.46
C HIS A 174 -1.61 4.40 -12.71
N SER A 175 -1.10 3.20 -12.98
CA SER A 175 -1.65 1.93 -12.46
C SER A 175 -0.59 0.94 -11.99
N GLN A 176 0.69 1.28 -12.07
CA GLN A 176 1.75 0.33 -11.78
C GLN A 176 1.83 -0.04 -10.30
N SER A 177 2.33 -1.26 -10.08
CA SER A 177 2.67 -1.83 -8.78
C SER A 177 4.12 -2.34 -8.87
N PRO A 178 5.13 -1.47 -8.63
CA PRO A 178 6.55 -1.81 -8.86
C PRO A 178 7.27 -2.29 -7.59
N GLU A 179 6.55 -2.65 -6.54
CA GLU A 179 7.09 -3.02 -5.23
C GLU A 179 8.14 -4.13 -5.30
N ALA A 180 7.98 -5.09 -6.23
CA ALA A 180 8.91 -6.20 -6.40
C ALA A 180 10.33 -5.72 -6.79
N PHE A 181 10.44 -4.63 -7.57
CA PHE A 181 11.74 -4.06 -7.92
C PHE A 181 12.48 -3.53 -6.68
N PHE A 182 11.75 -2.93 -5.73
CA PHE A 182 12.31 -2.43 -4.47
C PHE A 182 12.59 -3.55 -3.47
N CYS A 183 11.79 -4.62 -3.47
CA CYS A 183 11.96 -5.73 -2.54
C CYS A 183 13.26 -6.52 -2.77
N HIS A 184 13.92 -6.35 -3.92
CA HIS A 184 15.23 -6.93 -4.20
C HIS A 184 16.42 -6.06 -3.74
N VAL A 185 16.17 -4.96 -3.00
CA VAL A 185 17.18 -3.97 -2.66
C VAL A 185 17.42 -3.95 -1.13
N PRO A 186 18.45 -4.63 -0.62
CA PRO A 186 18.79 -4.58 0.80
C PRO A 186 19.15 -3.16 1.25
N GLY A 187 18.62 -2.74 2.40
CA GLY A 187 18.92 -1.45 3.03
C GLY A 187 17.80 -0.41 2.96
N ILE A 188 16.72 -0.70 2.22
CA ILE A 188 15.45 0.05 2.27
C ILE A 188 14.34 -0.77 2.91
N LYS A 189 13.28 -0.09 3.34
CA LYS A 189 12.00 -0.73 3.70
C LYS A 189 10.92 -0.41 2.68
N VAL A 190 9.98 -1.32 2.47
CA VAL A 190 8.85 -1.16 1.54
C VAL A 190 7.54 -1.45 2.27
N VAL A 191 6.63 -0.47 2.30
CA VAL A 191 5.42 -0.50 3.13
C VAL A 191 4.19 -0.06 2.31
N ILE A 192 3.08 -0.80 2.43
CA ILE A 192 1.83 -0.57 1.70
C ILE A 192 0.65 -0.76 2.66
N PRO A 193 -0.09 0.29 3.05
CA PRO A 193 -1.27 0.17 3.92
C PRO A 193 -2.51 -0.28 3.14
N ARG A 194 -3.47 -0.94 3.81
CA ARG A 194 -4.78 -1.27 3.20
C ARG A 194 -5.92 -0.31 3.55
N SER A 195 -5.74 0.58 4.54
CA SER A 195 -6.83 1.38 5.09
C SER A 195 -6.36 2.73 5.68
N PRO A 196 -7.24 3.72 5.92
CA PRO A 196 -6.87 5.03 6.49
C PRO A 196 -6.12 4.96 7.84
N ARG A 197 -6.60 4.19 8.80
CA ARG A 197 -5.98 3.89 10.12
C ARG A 197 -4.60 3.29 9.93
N GLN A 198 -4.47 2.31 9.04
CA GLN A 198 -3.16 1.77 8.73
C GLN A 198 -2.24 2.81 8.09
N ALA A 199 -2.73 3.57 7.12
CA ALA A 199 -1.94 4.54 6.39
C ALA A 199 -1.34 5.58 7.34
N LYS A 200 -2.13 6.10 8.29
CA LYS A 200 -1.63 7.03 9.31
C LYS A 200 -0.56 6.40 10.20
N GLY A 201 -0.85 5.26 10.82
CA GLY A 201 0.06 4.63 11.78
C GLY A 201 1.35 4.12 11.13
N LEU A 202 1.26 3.50 9.95
CA LEU A 202 2.42 3.02 9.21
C LEU A 202 3.24 4.19 8.66
N LEU A 203 2.63 5.25 8.12
CA LEU A 203 3.37 6.41 7.62
C LEU A 203 4.15 7.12 8.73
N LEU A 204 3.54 7.33 9.90
CA LEU A 204 4.25 7.88 11.07
C LEU A 204 5.43 7.00 11.48
N SER A 205 5.26 5.68 11.41
CA SER A 205 6.34 4.72 11.69
C SER A 205 7.45 4.80 10.65
N CYS A 206 7.12 4.95 9.36
CA CYS A 206 8.09 5.14 8.28
C CYS A 206 8.92 6.43 8.48
N ILE A 207 8.26 7.56 8.76
CA ILE A 207 8.93 8.86 8.98
C ILE A 207 9.90 8.81 10.16
N ARG A 208 9.57 8.04 11.20
CA ARG A 208 10.38 7.91 12.41
C ARG A 208 11.46 6.84 12.29
N ASP A 209 11.34 5.92 11.35
CA ASP A 209 12.27 4.81 11.16
C ASP A 209 13.69 5.34 10.86
N PRO A 210 14.74 4.74 11.44
CA PRO A 210 16.11 5.13 11.17
C PRO A 210 16.63 4.59 9.82
N ASN A 211 15.80 4.04 8.93
CA ASN A 211 16.19 3.57 7.61
C ASN A 211 15.44 4.34 6.52
N PRO A 212 15.95 4.38 5.28
CA PRO A 212 15.18 4.88 4.16
C PRO A 212 13.96 3.97 3.90
N VAL A 213 12.77 4.55 3.84
CA VAL A 213 11.51 3.83 3.64
C VAL A 213 10.79 4.31 2.39
N VAL A 214 10.28 3.37 1.60
CA VAL A 214 9.35 3.61 0.52
C VAL A 214 7.94 3.24 0.98
N PHE A 215 7.04 4.21 0.92
CA PHE A 215 5.66 4.10 1.37
C PHE A 215 4.71 4.27 0.18
N PHE A 216 4.04 3.20 -0.20
CA PHE A 216 3.14 3.20 -1.35
C PHE A 216 1.70 3.36 -0.91
N GLU A 217 1.00 4.36 -1.44
CA GLU A 217 -0.35 4.73 -1.04
C GLU A 217 -1.36 4.23 -2.09
N PRO A 218 -2.20 3.21 -1.80
CA PRO A 218 -3.13 2.68 -2.81
C PRO A 218 -4.13 3.75 -3.26
N LYS A 219 -3.93 4.27 -4.47
CA LYS A 219 -4.60 5.50 -4.92
C LYS A 219 -6.10 5.31 -5.12
N TRP A 220 -6.53 4.09 -5.45
CA TRP A 220 -7.93 3.68 -5.49
C TRP A 220 -8.64 3.93 -4.15
N LEU A 221 -7.93 3.75 -3.03
CA LEU A 221 -8.49 3.85 -1.69
C LEU A 221 -8.54 5.29 -1.15
N TYR A 222 -7.87 6.26 -1.78
CA TYR A 222 -7.78 7.64 -1.27
C TYR A 222 -9.13 8.22 -0.86
N ARG A 223 -10.16 8.03 -1.69
CA ARG A 223 -11.51 8.56 -1.47
C ARG A 223 -12.54 7.46 -1.17
N LEU A 224 -12.25 6.21 -1.51
CA LEU A 224 -13.19 5.10 -1.37
C LEU A 224 -13.19 4.51 0.04
N ALA A 225 -12.02 4.37 0.67
CA ALA A 225 -11.93 3.83 2.02
C ALA A 225 -12.19 4.94 3.04
N VAL A 226 -13.14 4.70 3.95
CA VAL A 226 -13.46 5.59 5.08
C VAL A 226 -13.57 4.72 6.33
N GLU A 227 -12.85 5.08 7.38
CA GLU A 227 -12.94 4.40 8.67
C GLU A 227 -12.68 5.35 9.83
N GLU A 228 -12.96 4.88 11.06
CA GLU A 228 -12.63 5.61 12.28
C GLU A 228 -11.12 5.58 12.52
N VAL A 229 -10.48 6.75 12.47
CA VAL A 229 -9.05 6.91 12.68
C VAL A 229 -8.82 7.71 13.96
N PRO A 230 -8.00 7.23 14.91
CA PRO A 230 -7.62 8.01 16.09
C PRO A 230 -6.94 9.32 15.68
N GLU A 231 -7.33 10.45 16.28
CA GLU A 231 -6.76 11.76 15.95
C GLU A 231 -5.36 11.96 16.52
N ASN A 232 -5.07 11.34 17.66
CA ASN A 232 -3.78 11.38 18.32
C ASN A 232 -2.66 10.73 17.50
N ASP A 233 -1.45 10.95 17.95
CA ASP A 233 -0.25 10.30 17.44
C ASP A 233 -0.24 8.81 17.84
N TYR A 234 -0.08 7.92 16.85
CA TYR A 234 0.16 6.49 17.07
C TYR A 234 0.98 5.91 15.93
N MET A 235 1.63 4.79 16.22
CA MET A 235 2.45 4.04 15.28
C MET A 235 1.92 2.62 15.14
N LEU A 236 2.12 2.05 13.97
CA LEU A 236 1.93 0.63 13.73
C LEU A 236 3.29 0.02 13.38
N PRO A 237 3.64 -1.14 13.95
CA PRO A 237 4.94 -1.72 13.73
C PRO A 237 5.17 -2.05 12.25
N LEU A 238 6.37 -1.75 11.78
CA LEU A 238 6.85 -2.18 10.47
C LEU A 238 7.32 -3.64 10.58
N SER A 239 7.30 -4.36 9.47
CA SER A 239 7.74 -5.77 9.42
C SER A 239 6.91 -6.74 10.27
N GLU A 240 5.67 -6.37 10.56
CA GLU A 240 4.68 -7.25 11.17
C GLU A 240 3.48 -7.34 10.23
N ALA A 241 3.00 -8.54 9.93
CA ALA A 241 1.75 -8.76 9.20
C ALA A 241 0.55 -8.67 10.15
N GLU A 242 -0.66 -8.63 9.60
CA GLU A 242 -1.92 -8.65 10.36
C GLU A 242 -2.82 -9.76 9.82
N VAL A 243 -3.21 -10.70 10.69
CA VAL A 243 -4.29 -11.65 10.38
C VAL A 243 -5.61 -10.92 10.55
N ILE A 244 -6.28 -10.61 9.44
CA ILE A 244 -7.52 -9.80 9.45
C ILE A 244 -8.78 -10.66 9.46
N ARG A 245 -8.64 -11.94 9.12
CA ARG A 245 -9.68 -12.97 9.23
C ARG A 245 -8.99 -14.28 9.58
N GLU A 246 -9.41 -14.90 10.67
CA GLU A 246 -8.96 -16.25 11.03
C GLU A 246 -9.63 -17.30 10.13
N GLY A 247 -8.90 -18.37 9.83
CA GLY A 247 -9.43 -19.51 9.08
C GLY A 247 -8.64 -20.79 9.30
N SER A 248 -9.10 -21.89 8.69
CA SER A 248 -8.56 -23.23 8.95
C SER A 248 -8.15 -24.01 7.70
N ASP A 249 -8.67 -23.67 6.52
CA ASP A 249 -8.56 -24.56 5.36
C ASP A 249 -7.52 -24.07 4.33
N ILE A 250 -7.36 -22.75 4.23
CA ILE A 250 -6.40 -22.11 3.34
C ILE A 250 -5.96 -20.75 3.87
N THR A 251 -4.67 -20.45 3.75
CA THR A 251 -4.09 -19.13 4.03
C THR A 251 -4.05 -18.30 2.76
N LEU A 252 -4.53 -17.06 2.85
CA LEU A 252 -4.47 -16.05 1.80
C LEU A 252 -3.58 -14.89 2.23
N VAL A 253 -2.64 -14.48 1.37
CA VAL A 253 -1.70 -13.39 1.64
C VAL A 253 -1.75 -12.33 0.55
N GLY A 254 -1.90 -11.07 0.93
CA GLY A 254 -1.88 -9.92 0.02
C GLY A 254 -1.48 -8.62 0.73
N TRP A 255 -1.55 -7.51 -0.01
CA TRP A 255 -1.31 -6.15 0.51
C TRP A 255 -2.12 -5.09 -0.26
N GLY A 256 -2.25 -3.90 0.31
CA GLY A 256 -2.88 -2.74 -0.34
C GLY A 256 -4.37 -2.96 -0.69
N ALA A 257 -4.80 -2.44 -1.84
CA ALA A 257 -6.21 -2.51 -2.26
C ALA A 257 -6.68 -3.93 -2.59
N GLN A 258 -5.75 -4.83 -2.94
CA GLN A 258 -6.04 -6.24 -3.23
C GLN A 258 -6.71 -6.97 -2.07
N LEU A 259 -6.46 -6.57 -0.81
CA LEU A 259 -7.11 -7.17 0.36
C LEU A 259 -8.63 -7.07 0.32
N SER A 260 -9.17 -5.96 -0.22
CA SER A 260 -10.63 -5.78 -0.32
C SER A 260 -11.25 -6.83 -1.25
N ILE A 261 -10.59 -7.12 -2.37
CA ILE A 261 -11.02 -8.13 -3.35
C ILE A 261 -10.86 -9.53 -2.78
N MET A 262 -9.77 -9.79 -2.05
CA MET A 262 -9.54 -11.06 -1.38
C MET A 262 -10.55 -11.33 -0.26
N ALA A 263 -10.91 -10.32 0.53
CA ALA A 263 -11.93 -10.42 1.56
C ALA A 263 -13.31 -10.78 0.97
N GLU A 264 -13.68 -10.20 -0.18
CA GLU A 264 -14.89 -10.59 -0.90
C GLU A 264 -14.84 -12.05 -1.38
N ALA A 265 -13.69 -12.51 -1.88
CA ALA A 265 -13.51 -13.90 -2.32
C ALA A 265 -13.59 -14.88 -1.13
N CYS A 266 -13.00 -14.52 0.00
CA CYS A 266 -13.08 -15.23 1.28
C CYS A 266 -14.51 -15.47 1.76
N VAL A 267 -15.39 -14.46 1.62
CA VAL A 267 -16.82 -14.60 1.98
C VAL A 267 -17.61 -15.40 0.96
N GLU A 268 -17.25 -15.34 -0.31
CA GLU A 268 -17.88 -16.21 -1.31
C GLU A 268 -17.49 -17.67 -1.10
N ALA A 269 -16.22 -17.95 -0.79
CA ALA A 269 -15.71 -19.30 -0.51
C ALA A 269 -16.34 -19.93 0.74
N GLU A 270 -16.68 -19.11 1.75
CA GLU A 270 -17.37 -19.59 2.97
C GLU A 270 -18.75 -20.16 2.68
N LYS A 271 -19.43 -19.70 1.63
CA LYS A 271 -20.72 -20.29 1.19
C LYS A 271 -20.58 -21.72 0.69
N ASP A 272 -19.38 -22.10 0.25
CA ASP A 272 -19.03 -23.46 -0.15
C ASP A 272 -18.36 -24.24 1.01
N GLY A 273 -18.39 -23.69 2.24
CA GLY A 273 -17.83 -24.31 3.44
C GLY A 273 -16.32 -24.19 3.58
N ILE A 274 -15.66 -23.30 2.82
CA ILE A 274 -14.20 -23.12 2.88
C ILE A 274 -13.83 -21.97 3.82
N SER A 275 -13.14 -22.30 4.91
CA SER A 275 -12.63 -21.38 5.93
C SER A 275 -11.28 -20.79 5.52
N CYS A 276 -11.31 -19.55 5.03
CA CYS A 276 -10.11 -18.85 4.54
C CYS A 276 -9.53 -17.91 5.61
N GLU A 277 -8.27 -18.12 5.96
CA GLU A 277 -7.46 -17.18 6.74
C GLU A 277 -6.92 -16.09 5.82
N LEU A 278 -7.08 -14.82 6.17
CA LEU A 278 -6.63 -13.69 5.34
C LEU A 278 -5.60 -12.85 6.10
N ILE A 279 -4.44 -12.67 5.48
CA ILE A 279 -3.29 -11.95 6.01
C ILE A 279 -2.98 -10.74 5.14
N ASP A 280 -2.90 -9.58 5.77
CA ASP A 280 -2.32 -8.37 5.20
C ASP A 280 -0.84 -8.28 5.60
N LEU A 281 0.06 -8.29 4.62
CA LEU A 281 1.50 -8.23 4.91
C LEU A 281 1.95 -6.88 5.47
N ARG A 282 1.30 -5.77 5.09
CA ARG A 282 1.68 -4.38 5.41
C ARG A 282 3.08 -3.96 4.93
N THR A 283 4.13 -4.65 5.37
CA THR A 283 5.53 -4.43 4.99
C THR A 283 6.02 -5.58 4.12
N LEU A 284 6.58 -5.26 2.95
CA LEU A 284 7.11 -6.24 2.00
C LEU A 284 8.62 -6.43 2.16
N LEU A 285 9.32 -5.41 2.64
CA LEU A 285 10.74 -5.51 2.96
C LEU A 285 11.06 -4.77 4.26
N PRO A 286 11.61 -5.45 5.29
CA PRO A 286 11.56 -6.89 5.50
C PRO A 286 10.14 -7.34 5.83
N TRP A 287 9.67 -8.43 5.20
CA TRP A 287 8.35 -8.99 5.45
C TRP A 287 8.33 -9.98 6.61
N ASP A 288 7.16 -10.13 7.22
CA ASP A 288 6.90 -11.02 8.35
C ASP A 288 6.70 -12.47 7.89
N LYS A 289 7.81 -13.22 7.88
CA LYS A 289 7.83 -14.63 7.48
C LYS A 289 7.13 -15.49 8.51
N GLU A 290 7.29 -15.14 9.78
CA GLU A 290 6.86 -15.90 10.93
C GLU A 290 5.33 -15.99 11.01
N THR A 291 4.62 -14.88 10.78
CA THR A 291 3.14 -14.86 10.76
C THR A 291 2.59 -15.70 9.61
N VAL A 292 3.16 -15.60 8.41
CA VAL A 292 2.71 -16.40 7.25
C VAL A 292 3.04 -17.88 7.45
N GLU A 293 4.23 -18.20 7.97
CA GLU A 293 4.64 -19.57 8.29
C GLU A 293 3.70 -20.21 9.31
N ALA A 294 3.36 -19.50 10.39
CA ALA A 294 2.43 -19.99 11.42
C ALA A 294 1.05 -20.29 10.83
N SER A 295 0.54 -19.41 9.98
CA SER A 295 -0.74 -19.58 9.28
C SER A 295 -0.72 -20.77 8.34
N VAL A 296 0.30 -20.92 7.50
CA VAL A 296 0.40 -22.03 6.56
C VAL A 296 0.60 -23.37 7.28
N LYS A 297 1.30 -23.40 8.42
CA LYS A 297 1.38 -24.61 9.26
C LYS A 297 0.02 -25.03 9.82
N LYS A 298 -0.88 -24.08 10.04
CA LYS A 298 -2.26 -24.31 10.51
C LYS A 298 -3.16 -24.82 9.37
N THR A 299 -3.11 -24.18 8.21
CA THR A 299 -4.06 -24.43 7.11
C THR A 299 -3.58 -25.45 6.08
N GLY A 300 -2.26 -25.67 5.98
CA GLY A 300 -1.63 -26.55 5.01
C GLY A 300 -1.64 -26.05 3.56
N ARG A 301 -2.23 -24.89 3.27
CA ARG A 301 -2.40 -24.38 1.90
C ARG A 301 -2.18 -22.87 1.85
N LEU A 302 -1.61 -22.39 0.74
CA LEU A 302 -1.30 -20.97 0.56
C LEU A 302 -1.75 -20.47 -0.82
N LEU A 303 -2.44 -19.33 -0.83
CA LEU A 303 -2.71 -18.53 -2.01
C LEU A 303 -2.20 -17.10 -1.80
N ILE A 304 -1.42 -16.59 -2.75
CA ILE A 304 -0.89 -15.23 -2.73
C ILE A 304 -1.55 -14.42 -3.85
N SER A 305 -1.93 -13.17 -3.59
CA SER A 305 -2.52 -12.31 -4.60
C SER A 305 -2.01 -10.86 -4.52
N HIS A 306 -1.66 -10.29 -5.67
CA HIS A 306 -1.20 -8.91 -5.82
C HIS A 306 -1.45 -8.37 -7.23
N GLU A 307 -1.59 -7.05 -7.37
CA GLU A 307 -1.93 -6.38 -8.64
C GLU A 307 -0.78 -6.41 -9.67
N ALA A 308 0.47 -6.49 -9.20
CA ALA A 308 1.66 -6.57 -10.04
C ALA A 308 1.68 -7.84 -10.92
N PRO A 309 2.39 -7.84 -12.06
CA PRO A 309 2.60 -9.02 -12.90
C PRO A 309 3.08 -10.25 -12.12
N VAL A 310 2.67 -11.43 -12.58
CA VAL A 310 2.98 -12.71 -11.93
C VAL A 310 4.48 -13.06 -11.99
N THR A 311 5.16 -12.75 -13.09
CA THR A 311 6.58 -13.08 -13.26
C THR A 311 7.46 -12.07 -12.52
N GLY A 312 8.32 -12.57 -11.63
CA GLY A 312 9.20 -11.73 -10.81
C GLY A 312 8.49 -10.90 -9.73
N GLY A 313 7.15 -11.00 -9.62
CA GLY A 313 6.38 -10.34 -8.57
C GLY A 313 6.72 -10.88 -7.17
N PHE A 314 6.44 -10.09 -6.13
CA PHE A 314 6.83 -10.41 -4.77
C PHE A 314 6.17 -11.70 -4.22
N GLY A 315 5.05 -12.13 -4.82
CA GLY A 315 4.46 -13.44 -4.52
C GLY A 315 5.37 -14.63 -4.85
N ALA A 316 6.38 -14.47 -5.71
CA ALA A 316 7.38 -15.51 -5.96
C ALA A 316 8.31 -15.73 -4.75
N GLU A 317 8.77 -14.65 -4.11
CA GLU A 317 9.62 -14.70 -2.90
C GLU A 317 8.88 -15.34 -1.73
N ILE A 318 7.62 -14.94 -1.51
CA ILE A 318 6.78 -15.53 -0.45
C ILE A 318 6.57 -17.02 -0.73
N SER A 319 6.24 -17.38 -1.98
CA SER A 319 6.03 -18.79 -2.36
C SER A 319 7.28 -19.64 -2.11
N ALA A 320 8.45 -19.20 -2.57
CA ALA A 320 9.71 -19.93 -2.37
C ALA A 320 10.06 -20.06 -0.88
N SER A 321 10.00 -18.95 -0.13
CA SER A 321 10.30 -18.95 1.31
C SER A 321 9.36 -19.86 2.10
N ILE A 322 8.08 -19.92 1.75
CA ILE A 322 7.13 -20.80 2.43
C ILE A 322 7.32 -22.26 2.04
N VAL A 323 7.65 -22.56 0.79
CA VAL A 323 8.01 -23.93 0.40
C VAL A 323 9.21 -24.43 1.21
N GLU A 324 10.25 -23.63 1.39
CA GLU A 324 11.41 -23.99 2.21
C GLU A 324 11.05 -24.23 3.69
N ARG A 325 10.17 -23.41 4.25
CA ARG A 325 9.82 -23.42 5.68
C ARG A 325 8.72 -24.41 6.05
N CYS A 326 7.80 -24.67 5.12
CA CYS A 326 6.57 -25.42 5.34
C CYS A 326 6.45 -26.64 4.42
N PHE A 327 7.53 -27.10 3.79
CA PHE A 327 7.48 -28.19 2.79
C PHE A 327 6.62 -29.39 3.21
N LEU A 328 6.84 -29.90 4.44
CA LEU A 328 6.12 -31.08 4.97
C LEU A 328 4.67 -30.80 5.39
N ARG A 329 4.24 -29.53 5.37
CA ARG A 329 2.89 -29.09 5.74
C ARG A 329 2.05 -28.69 4.54
N LEU A 330 2.66 -28.50 3.38
CA LEU A 330 1.93 -28.10 2.18
C LEU A 330 1.14 -29.29 1.62
N GLU A 331 -0.18 -29.16 1.64
CA GLU A 331 -1.12 -30.15 1.08
C GLU A 331 -1.42 -29.90 -0.40
N ALA A 332 -1.12 -28.69 -0.89
CA ALA A 332 -1.28 -28.29 -2.29
C ALA A 332 -0.13 -27.35 -2.71
N PRO A 333 0.17 -27.26 -4.02
CA PRO A 333 1.08 -26.24 -4.54
C PRO A 333 0.62 -24.83 -4.15
N VAL A 334 1.58 -23.95 -3.85
CA VAL A 334 1.28 -22.54 -3.55
C VAL A 334 0.65 -21.88 -4.78
N ALA A 335 -0.57 -21.39 -4.64
CA ALA A 335 -1.28 -20.68 -5.71
C ALA A 335 -0.88 -19.20 -5.75
N ARG A 336 -0.80 -18.64 -6.96
CA ARG A 336 -0.54 -17.21 -7.17
C ARG A 336 -1.56 -16.64 -8.16
N VAL A 337 -2.33 -15.65 -7.72
CA VAL A 337 -3.33 -14.96 -8.54
C VAL A 337 -2.94 -13.49 -8.65
N CYS A 338 -2.31 -13.14 -9.76
CA CYS A 338 -1.66 -11.84 -9.93
C CYS A 338 -2.14 -11.12 -11.21
N GLY A 339 -1.59 -9.92 -11.46
CA GLY A 339 -1.66 -9.30 -12.77
C GLY A 339 -1.01 -10.16 -13.86
N LEU A 340 -1.45 -9.98 -15.11
CA LEU A 340 -0.89 -10.72 -16.24
C LEU A 340 0.52 -10.21 -16.61
N ASP A 341 1.32 -11.03 -17.29
CA ASP A 341 2.64 -10.64 -17.81
C ASP A 341 2.52 -9.75 -19.06
N THR A 342 1.91 -8.59 -18.89
CA THR A 342 1.74 -7.55 -19.88
C THR A 342 1.88 -6.18 -19.23
N PRO A 343 2.18 -5.11 -19.99
CA PRO A 343 1.98 -3.75 -19.49
C PRO A 343 0.53 -3.55 -19.00
N PHE A 344 0.34 -2.70 -17.99
CA PHE A 344 -0.98 -2.46 -17.41
C PHE A 344 -1.91 -1.80 -18.46
N PRO A 345 -3.04 -2.41 -18.85
CA PRO A 345 -3.86 -1.91 -19.95
C PRO A 345 -4.83 -0.81 -19.52
N LEU A 346 -5.29 0.01 -20.48
CA LEU A 346 -6.36 1.00 -20.24
C LEU A 346 -7.75 0.33 -20.23
N VAL A 347 -8.25 -0.08 -21.41
CA VAL A 347 -9.61 -0.62 -21.56
C VAL A 347 -9.76 -2.06 -21.07
N PHE A 348 -8.66 -2.80 -20.98
CA PHE A 348 -8.65 -4.20 -20.57
C PHE A 348 -8.35 -4.41 -19.07
N GLU A 349 -8.31 -3.33 -18.28
CA GLU A 349 -8.06 -3.40 -16.83
C GLU A 349 -8.96 -4.44 -16.12
N PRO A 350 -10.28 -4.54 -16.40
CA PRO A 350 -11.13 -5.56 -15.77
C PRO A 350 -10.74 -7.02 -16.07
N PHE A 351 -10.05 -7.27 -17.19
CA PHE A 351 -9.57 -8.60 -17.58
C PHE A 351 -8.15 -8.87 -17.08
N TYR A 352 -7.35 -7.82 -16.91
CA TYR A 352 -5.99 -7.89 -16.39
C TYR A 352 -5.97 -8.22 -14.90
N MET A 353 -6.76 -7.50 -14.10
CA MET A 353 -6.67 -7.54 -12.64
C MET A 353 -6.94 -8.93 -12.04
N PRO A 354 -6.29 -9.28 -10.92
CA PRO A 354 -6.65 -10.45 -10.10
C PRO A 354 -8.00 -10.22 -9.41
N THR A 355 -9.08 -10.48 -10.13
CA THR A 355 -10.45 -10.24 -9.67
C THR A 355 -10.92 -11.26 -8.63
N LYS A 356 -11.98 -10.92 -7.90
CA LYS A 356 -12.64 -11.80 -6.93
C LYS A 356 -12.89 -13.21 -7.47
N ASN A 357 -13.39 -13.32 -8.70
CA ASN A 357 -13.72 -14.62 -9.30
C ASN A 357 -12.45 -15.44 -9.59
N LYS A 358 -11.38 -14.82 -10.11
CA LYS A 358 -10.09 -15.49 -10.31
C LYS A 358 -9.52 -16.01 -8.99
N ILE A 359 -9.65 -15.23 -7.92
CA ILE A 359 -9.20 -15.62 -6.57
C ILE A 359 -10.06 -16.77 -6.04
N LEU A 360 -11.39 -16.67 -6.14
CA LEU A 360 -12.32 -17.71 -5.69
C LEU A 360 -12.08 -19.05 -6.41
N ASP A 361 -11.90 -19.02 -7.73
CA ASP A 361 -11.62 -20.21 -8.52
C ASP A 361 -10.30 -20.86 -8.07
N ALA A 362 -9.27 -20.05 -7.79
CA ALA A 362 -7.99 -20.52 -7.28
C ALA A 362 -8.08 -21.06 -5.84
N ILE A 363 -8.89 -20.44 -4.95
CA ILE A 363 -9.17 -20.98 -3.61
C ILE A 363 -9.74 -22.40 -3.74
N LYS A 364 -10.80 -22.55 -4.53
CA LYS A 364 -11.47 -23.84 -4.73
C LYS A 364 -10.52 -24.89 -5.29
N ALA A 365 -9.78 -24.54 -6.34
CA ALA A 365 -8.81 -25.43 -6.97
C ALA A 365 -7.69 -25.87 -6.02
N THR A 366 -7.23 -24.97 -5.14
CA THR A 366 -6.17 -25.28 -4.17
C THR A 366 -6.68 -26.19 -3.06
N VAL A 367 -7.90 -25.98 -2.59
CA VAL A 367 -8.53 -26.83 -1.55
C VAL A 367 -8.86 -28.22 -2.08
N SER A 368 -9.16 -28.36 -3.38
CA SER A 368 -9.50 -29.64 -4.01
C SER A 368 -8.32 -30.40 -4.65
N TYR A 369 -7.08 -29.94 -4.44
CA TYR A 369 -5.88 -30.58 -5.01
C TYR A 369 -5.69 -32.00 -4.49
#